data_AF-F6UJ07-F1
#
_entry.id   AF-F6UJ07-F1
#
_cell.length_a   1.000
_cell.length_b   1.000
_cell.length_c   1.000
_cell.angle_alpha   90.00
_cell.angle_beta   90.00
_cell.angle_gamma   90.00
#
_symmetry.space_group_name_H-M   'P 1'
#
loop_
_entity.id
_entity.type
_entity.pdbx_description
1 polymer ?
#
loop_
_entity_poly.entity_id
_entity_poly.type
_entity_poly.pdbx_seq_one_letter_code
_entity_poly.pdbx_strand_id
1 'polypeptide(L)'
;MSVKPPKLPPIEQQSHNSYEVAKKDKTSTSYTLTGSNTKHLLPSQQSLQPNQDTKSGEIESWPAYASQSVSDTSLIGKSFHKDLTIVKKSIIPKPKFLVALETYVRKEIVELECSDGKPNELRLQAYREVFEYLIEDFKTYKPLLSQIKNEYEKMLSHYRQKIRELEPLKSMLITVSEQCDQKVMKIREEERLEILNLRRNKMELLRYIDSMREKEVSLQAQVAKLQEELSTEYRKYRNECDMRKLLISDMNDLRHQQEDLKRAAGQGTIDADDDPIRLKLSLKVAREDLSRQADELTRMQADYGDVVPRRNFEMLEAKFAELNEKYTTLTDDFQQLKDEHETILDVHKQVLDQRDQFYTEAETLRRSATPRPQWKKCGEIVPGEKHIDTLVYNGNLNNNLITSKIKTGSQGPDLLDGKGTSEDIPKYLRFEGTVRNRKLSKAELSAVLKEIWVKKVTSDAEVGKRQKMTDFLFDFFMLKFNNLEEIVAEWGYSLHDALNNYKDEHYASMFLAIL
;
A
#
# COMPACT_ATOMS: atom_id res chain seq x y z
N MET A 1 -34.32 -24.90 -8.90
CA MET A 1 -34.42 -24.88 -7.43
C MET A 1 -33.02 -24.78 -6.87
N SER A 2 -32.62 -23.62 -6.32
CA SER A 2 -31.33 -23.45 -5.63
C SER A 2 -31.58 -22.65 -4.36
N VAL A 3 -31.45 -23.33 -3.23
CA VAL A 3 -31.71 -22.82 -1.88
C VAL A 3 -30.41 -22.22 -1.34
N LYS A 4 -30.45 -20.94 -0.93
CA LYS A 4 -29.35 -20.20 -0.28
C LYS A 4 -29.20 -20.61 1.19
N PRO A 5 -27.96 -20.74 1.73
CA PRO A 5 -27.71 -20.97 3.16
C PRO A 5 -27.81 -19.69 4.01
N PRO A 6 -27.99 -19.82 5.35
CA PRO A 6 -28.34 -18.72 6.27
C PRO A 6 -27.15 -17.83 6.67
N LYS A 7 -27.45 -16.55 6.97
CA LYS A 7 -26.50 -15.52 7.45
C LYS A 7 -26.15 -15.75 8.93
N LEU A 8 -24.85 -15.68 9.25
CA LEU A 8 -24.29 -15.65 10.61
C LEU A 8 -24.34 -14.22 11.20
N PRO A 9 -24.39 -14.07 12.54
CA PRO A 9 -24.48 -12.78 13.24
C PRO A 9 -23.15 -12.00 13.23
N PRO A 10 -23.16 -10.69 13.55
CA PRO A 10 -21.98 -9.82 13.51
C PRO A 10 -20.97 -10.17 14.61
N ILE A 11 -19.69 -10.13 14.25
CA ILE A 11 -18.56 -10.25 15.19
C ILE A 11 -18.38 -8.89 15.87
N GLU A 12 -18.63 -8.84 17.17
CA GLU A 12 -18.25 -7.73 18.03
C GLU A 12 -16.72 -7.58 18.04
N GLN A 13 -16.26 -6.37 17.75
CA GLN A 13 -14.87 -5.96 17.87
C GLN A 13 -14.49 -6.01 19.35
N GLN A 14 -13.67 -7.00 19.73
CA GLN A 14 -13.00 -6.98 21.02
C GLN A 14 -11.98 -5.84 21.02
N SER A 15 -12.32 -4.79 21.77
CA SER A 15 -11.43 -3.72 22.16
C SER A 15 -10.14 -4.29 22.76
N HIS A 16 -9.00 -3.81 22.27
CA HIS A 16 -7.72 -3.93 22.96
C HIS A 16 -7.86 -3.37 24.37
N ASN A 17 -8.01 -4.26 25.37
CA ASN A 17 -7.81 -3.89 26.76
C ASN A 17 -6.31 -3.80 27.00
N SER A 18 -5.80 -2.57 26.94
CA SER A 18 -4.59 -2.16 27.62
C SER A 18 -4.69 -2.53 29.10
N TYR A 19 -3.84 -3.45 29.54
CA TYR A 19 -3.66 -3.77 30.96
C TYR A 19 -2.98 -2.59 31.64
N GLU A 20 -3.76 -1.63 32.15
CA GLU A 20 -3.26 -0.65 33.11
C GLU A 20 -3.21 -1.29 34.50
N VAL A 21 -2.00 -1.37 35.04
CA VAL A 21 -1.71 -1.89 36.38
C VAL A 21 -2.37 -0.99 37.41
N ALA A 22 -3.34 -1.55 38.16
CA ALA A 22 -3.92 -0.89 39.32
C ALA A 22 -2.82 -0.54 40.34
N LYS A 23 -2.61 0.76 40.56
CA LYS A 23 -1.76 1.25 41.65
C LYS A 23 -2.46 0.93 42.98
N LYS A 24 -1.76 0.18 43.82
CA LYS A 24 -2.22 -0.25 45.14
C LYS A 24 -1.96 0.87 46.14
N ASP A 25 -2.94 1.74 46.36
CA ASP A 25 -2.90 2.70 47.47
C ASP A 25 -3.07 1.93 48.79
N LYS A 26 -1.96 1.77 49.51
CA LYS A 26 -1.93 1.20 50.85
C LYS A 26 -2.51 2.22 51.86
N THR A 27 -3.84 2.39 51.91
CA THR A 27 -4.58 2.91 53.10
C THR A 27 -6.10 3.13 52.92
N SER A 28 -6.79 2.63 51.87
CA SER A 28 -8.25 2.86 51.73
C SER A 28 -9.09 1.59 51.66
N THR A 29 -9.99 1.42 52.63
CA THR A 29 -10.86 0.25 52.87
C THR A 29 -12.20 0.31 52.11
N SER A 30 -12.21 0.79 50.85
CA SER A 30 -13.45 0.88 50.03
C SER A 30 -13.17 0.85 48.52
N TYR A 31 -14.16 0.46 47.72
CA TYR A 31 -14.12 0.57 46.26
C TYR A 31 -15.42 1.14 45.68
N THR A 32 -15.37 1.58 44.42
CA THR A 32 -16.49 2.12 43.65
C THR A 32 -16.56 1.41 42.30
N LEU A 33 -17.79 1.11 41.84
CA LEU A 33 -18.02 0.51 40.52
C LEU A 33 -18.23 1.63 39.50
N THR A 34 -17.67 1.46 38.30
CA THR A 34 -17.77 2.43 37.22
C THR A 34 -19.24 2.65 36.82
N GLY A 35 -19.73 3.89 37.00
CA GLY A 35 -21.11 4.28 36.70
C GLY A 35 -22.01 4.55 37.91
N SER A 36 -21.53 4.37 39.15
CA SER A 36 -22.25 4.77 40.37
C SER A 36 -21.35 5.55 41.34
N ASN A 37 -21.85 6.66 41.91
CA ASN A 37 -21.15 7.47 42.91
C ASN A 37 -21.24 6.92 44.36
N THR A 38 -21.74 5.69 44.55
CA THR A 38 -21.85 5.07 45.88
C THR A 38 -20.59 4.28 46.26
N LYS A 39 -19.95 4.67 47.37
CA LYS A 39 -18.79 3.95 47.94
C LYS A 39 -19.23 2.69 48.68
N HIS A 40 -18.71 1.53 48.29
CA HIS A 40 -18.96 0.26 48.95
C HIS A 40 -17.77 -0.13 49.84
N LEU A 41 -18.04 -0.36 51.13
CA LEU A 41 -17.06 -0.84 52.11
C LEU A 41 -16.89 -2.36 51.94
N LEU A 42 -15.64 -2.82 51.94
CA LEU A 42 -15.33 -4.24 51.98
C LEU A 42 -15.63 -4.79 53.39
N PRO A 43 -16.20 -6.01 53.53
CA PRO A 43 -16.36 -6.66 54.82
C PRO A 43 -15.01 -6.78 55.54
N SER A 44 -14.99 -6.61 56.87
CA SER A 44 -13.75 -6.69 57.64
C SER A 44 -13.13 -8.10 57.52
N GLN A 45 -11.82 -8.14 57.25
CA GLN A 45 -11.02 -9.38 57.11
C GLN A 45 -10.93 -10.23 58.40
N GLN A 46 -11.65 -9.88 59.47
CA GLN A 46 -11.73 -10.67 60.69
C GLN A 46 -12.90 -11.66 60.73
N SER A 47 -13.78 -11.66 59.71
CA SER A 47 -14.94 -12.57 59.66
C SER A 47 -14.69 -13.89 58.92
N LEU A 48 -13.57 -14.03 58.22
CA LEU A 48 -13.15 -15.27 57.57
C LEU A 48 -11.67 -15.53 57.86
N GLN A 49 -11.41 -16.13 59.01
CA GLN A 49 -10.15 -16.83 59.26
C GLN A 49 -10.30 -18.22 58.62
N PRO A 50 -9.70 -18.52 57.45
CA PRO A 50 -9.38 -19.90 57.15
C PRO A 50 -8.27 -20.27 58.14
N ASN A 51 -8.58 -21.19 59.07
CA ASN A 51 -7.54 -21.84 59.85
C ASN A 51 -6.46 -22.31 58.88
N GLN A 52 -5.23 -21.91 59.17
CA GLN A 52 -4.03 -22.20 58.38
C GLN A 52 -3.92 -23.71 58.17
N ASP A 53 -4.05 -24.14 56.91
CA ASP A 53 -3.60 -25.47 56.45
C ASP A 53 -3.33 -25.42 54.92
N THR A 54 -2.44 -24.54 54.48
CA THR A 54 -1.86 -24.62 53.13
C THR A 54 -0.63 -25.54 53.14
N LYS A 55 -0.87 -26.80 53.49
CA LYS A 55 -0.03 -27.97 53.13
C LYS A 55 -0.95 -29.14 52.74
N SER A 56 -1.88 -28.89 51.83
CA SER A 56 -2.69 -29.96 51.23
C SER A 56 -1.82 -30.75 50.24
N GLY A 57 -1.24 -31.86 50.70
CA GLY A 57 -0.45 -32.74 49.82
C GLY A 57 0.41 -33.80 50.51
N GLU A 58 0.69 -33.66 51.81
CA GLU A 58 1.39 -34.70 52.57
C GLU A 58 0.36 -35.73 53.08
N ILE A 59 0.51 -37.00 52.68
CA ILE A 59 -0.42 -38.13 52.95
C ILE A 59 -0.52 -38.49 54.45
N GLU A 60 0.18 -37.79 55.35
CA GLU A 60 0.30 -38.16 56.76
C GLU A 60 -0.18 -37.06 57.70
N SER A 61 -1.50 -36.93 57.86
CA SER A 61 -2.10 -36.13 58.93
C SER A 61 -3.16 -36.95 59.69
N TRP A 62 -2.69 -37.96 60.43
CA TRP A 62 -3.54 -38.67 61.41
C TRP A 62 -2.98 -38.56 62.83
N PRO A 63 -3.81 -38.28 63.87
CA PRO A 63 -5.22 -37.90 63.82
C PRO A 63 -5.42 -36.40 63.56
N ALA A 64 -6.51 -36.02 62.90
CA ALA A 64 -6.82 -34.64 62.50
C ALA A 64 -6.91 -33.61 63.65
N TYR A 65 -6.93 -34.05 64.91
CA TYR A 65 -7.04 -33.20 66.10
C TYR A 65 -5.71 -32.93 66.82
N ALA A 66 -4.58 -33.47 66.36
CA ALA A 66 -3.29 -33.30 67.03
C ALA A 66 -2.57 -31.95 66.74
N SER A 67 -3.11 -31.12 65.85
CA SER A 67 -2.47 -29.85 65.44
C SER A 67 -2.93 -28.61 66.23
N GLN A 68 -3.78 -28.75 67.25
CA GLN A 68 -4.17 -27.62 68.10
C GLN A 68 -3.23 -27.50 69.32
N SER A 69 -2.07 -26.84 69.16
CA SER A 69 -1.34 -26.27 70.30
C SER A 69 -1.80 -24.84 70.53
N VAL A 70 -2.51 -24.63 71.64
CA VAL A 70 -2.85 -23.34 72.23
C VAL A 70 -1.63 -22.41 72.34
N SER A 71 -1.79 -21.15 71.93
CA SER A 71 -0.80 -20.09 72.12
C SER A 71 -1.07 -19.37 73.44
N ASP A 72 -0.13 -19.45 74.37
CA ASP A 72 -0.15 -18.73 75.63
C ASP A 72 -0.11 -17.20 75.41
N THR A 73 -0.92 -16.44 76.15
CA THR A 73 -0.68 -15.01 76.38
C THR A 73 -0.92 -14.73 77.86
N SER A 74 0.12 -14.25 78.53
CA SER A 74 0.19 -14.06 79.98
C SER A 74 -0.38 -12.71 80.42
N LEU A 75 -1.20 -12.72 81.48
CA LEU A 75 -1.34 -11.61 82.44
C LEU A 75 -1.48 -12.17 83.87
N ILE A 76 -0.37 -12.11 84.59
CA ILE A 76 -0.17 -11.72 86.01
C ILE A 76 -1.20 -12.18 87.05
N GLY A 77 -0.75 -13.02 88.00
CA GLY A 77 -1.39 -13.11 89.33
C GLY A 77 -1.06 -14.33 90.19
N LYS A 78 0.07 -14.28 90.92
CA LYS A 78 0.38 -14.97 92.20
C LYS A 78 0.35 -16.51 92.28
N SER A 79 1.57 -17.06 92.41
CA SER A 79 2.02 -18.10 93.36
C SER A 79 0.99 -19.14 93.85
N PHE A 80 1.18 -20.42 93.49
CA PHE A 80 1.51 -21.49 94.44
C PHE A 80 2.06 -22.71 93.69
N HIS A 81 3.01 -23.38 94.34
CA HIS A 81 3.84 -24.48 93.83
C HIS A 81 3.08 -25.78 93.49
N LYS A 82 3.62 -26.47 92.47
CA LYS A 82 3.81 -27.93 92.31
C LYS A 82 2.61 -28.86 92.55
N ASP A 83 2.19 -29.58 91.50
CA ASP A 83 2.86 -30.84 91.15
C ASP A 83 2.50 -31.32 89.74
N LEU A 84 3.52 -31.86 89.07
CA LEU A 84 3.44 -32.45 87.73
C LEU A 84 2.62 -33.73 87.77
N THR A 85 1.53 -33.78 87.01
CA THR A 85 1.04 -35.05 86.45
C THR A 85 1.01 -34.94 84.93
N ILE A 86 1.85 -35.76 84.33
CA ILE A 86 2.03 -35.98 82.89
C ILE A 86 0.69 -36.40 82.30
N VAL A 87 0.03 -35.49 81.59
CA VAL A 87 -1.17 -35.82 80.79
C VAL A 87 -0.70 -36.47 79.49
N LYS A 88 -0.99 -37.76 79.39
CA LYS A 88 -0.79 -38.64 78.25
C LYS A 88 -1.29 -38.01 76.94
N LYS A 89 -0.44 -37.94 75.92
CA LYS A 89 -0.89 -37.83 74.52
C LYS A 89 -1.79 -39.04 74.24
N SER A 90 -3.07 -38.80 73.95
CA SER A 90 -3.98 -39.84 73.48
C SER A 90 -3.53 -40.31 72.09
N ILE A 91 -2.84 -41.44 72.04
CA ILE A 91 -2.49 -42.13 70.80
C ILE A 91 -3.77 -42.80 70.30
N ILE A 92 -4.50 -42.14 69.41
CA ILE A 92 -5.63 -42.75 68.70
C ILE A 92 -5.02 -43.59 67.56
N PRO A 93 -5.10 -44.94 67.59
CA PRO A 93 -4.54 -45.78 66.55
C PRO A 93 -5.23 -45.51 65.21
N LYS A 94 -4.43 -45.43 64.14
CA LYS A 94 -4.88 -45.12 62.79
C LYS A 94 -5.80 -46.24 62.26
N PRO A 95 -6.98 -45.92 61.68
CA PRO A 95 -7.88 -46.92 61.13
C PRO A 95 -7.18 -47.79 60.09
N LYS A 96 -7.32 -49.12 60.20
CA LYS A 96 -6.66 -50.10 59.31
C LYS A 96 -7.01 -49.89 57.84
N PHE A 97 -8.26 -49.50 57.56
CA PHE A 97 -8.73 -49.19 56.21
C PHE A 97 -8.00 -47.99 55.60
N LEU A 98 -7.81 -46.92 56.39
CA LEU A 98 -7.10 -45.71 55.95
C LEU A 98 -5.61 -45.99 55.70
N VAL A 99 -4.99 -46.87 56.51
CA VAL A 99 -3.61 -47.37 56.25
C VAL A 99 -3.54 -48.17 54.94
N ALA A 100 -4.53 -49.00 54.64
CA ALA A 100 -4.58 -49.78 53.41
C ALA A 100 -4.71 -48.88 52.16
N LEU A 101 -5.59 -47.88 52.20
CA LEU A 101 -5.78 -46.91 51.12
C LEU A 101 -4.52 -46.06 50.88
N GLU A 102 -3.87 -45.56 51.92
CA GLU A 102 -2.62 -44.81 51.77
C GLU A 102 -1.49 -45.66 51.21
N THR A 103 -1.42 -46.94 51.62
CA THR A 103 -0.41 -47.86 51.10
C THR A 103 -0.65 -48.16 49.62
N TYR A 104 -1.90 -48.27 49.19
CA TYR A 104 -2.28 -48.45 47.78
C TYR A 104 -1.88 -47.23 46.94
N VAL A 105 -2.26 -46.01 47.35
CA VAL A 105 -1.87 -44.76 46.68
C VAL A 105 -0.36 -44.62 46.56
N ARG A 106 0.39 -44.90 47.63
CA ARG A 106 1.85 -44.80 47.61
C ARG A 106 2.49 -45.80 46.65
N LYS A 107 2.01 -47.05 46.63
CA LYS A 107 2.50 -48.07 45.70
C LYS A 107 2.22 -47.68 44.26
N GLU A 108 1.00 -47.26 43.96
CA GLU A 108 0.59 -46.95 42.59
C GLU A 108 1.28 -45.69 42.05
N ILE A 109 1.50 -44.66 42.88
CA ILE A 109 2.28 -43.47 42.48
C ILE A 109 3.75 -43.80 42.21
N VAL A 110 4.34 -44.72 43.00
CA VAL A 110 5.73 -45.18 42.83
C VAL A 110 5.86 -46.05 41.58
N GLU A 111 4.90 -46.93 41.32
CA GLU A 111 4.86 -47.78 40.12
C GLU A 111 4.63 -46.98 38.83
N LEU A 112 3.94 -45.84 38.90
CA LEU A 112 3.67 -44.97 37.74
C LEU A 112 4.73 -43.87 37.51
N GLU A 113 5.84 -43.85 38.25
CA GLU A 113 6.94 -42.85 38.18
C GLU A 113 6.46 -41.38 38.19
N CYS A 114 5.32 -41.09 38.84
CA CYS A 114 4.67 -39.78 38.85
C CYS A 114 5.20 -38.87 39.98
N SER A 115 6.53 -38.75 40.10
CA SER A 115 7.18 -37.98 41.17
C SER A 115 7.28 -36.47 40.89
N ASP A 116 7.07 -36.05 39.64
CA ASP A 116 7.05 -34.64 39.27
C ASP A 116 5.70 -34.02 39.67
N GLY A 117 5.73 -32.90 40.38
CA GLY A 117 4.55 -32.11 40.80
C GLY A 117 3.70 -31.54 39.65
N LYS A 118 3.86 -32.03 38.42
CA LYS A 118 3.02 -31.72 37.27
C LYS A 118 1.70 -32.49 37.37
N PRO A 119 0.57 -31.89 36.98
CA PRO A 119 -0.70 -32.60 36.87
C PRO A 119 -0.56 -33.77 35.89
N ASN A 120 -0.70 -35.00 36.38
CA ASN A 120 -0.62 -36.23 35.59
C ASN A 120 -1.95 -36.97 35.66
N GLU A 121 -2.46 -37.38 34.50
CA GLU A 121 -3.73 -38.08 34.35
C GLU A 121 -3.71 -39.48 34.99
N LEU A 122 -2.57 -40.17 34.94
CA LEU A 122 -2.36 -41.47 35.57
C LEU A 122 -2.33 -41.36 37.10
N ARG A 123 -1.70 -40.31 37.63
CA ARG A 123 -1.72 -39.99 39.06
C ARG A 123 -3.14 -39.70 39.55
N LEU A 124 -3.92 -38.94 38.77
CA LEU A 124 -5.32 -38.65 39.10
C LEU A 124 -6.19 -39.93 39.09
N GLN A 125 -5.87 -40.90 38.24
CA GLN A 125 -6.57 -42.19 38.18
C GLN A 125 -6.42 -43.00 39.47
N ALA A 126 -5.19 -43.13 40.00
CA ALA A 126 -4.93 -43.79 41.28
C ALA A 126 -5.74 -43.18 42.45
N TYR A 127 -5.81 -41.83 42.50
CA TYR A 127 -6.63 -41.14 43.51
C TYR A 127 -8.14 -41.31 43.29
N ARG A 128 -8.62 -41.44 42.05
CA ARG A 128 -10.04 -41.70 41.74
C ARG A 128 -10.49 -43.09 42.19
N GLU A 129 -9.63 -44.09 42.05
CA GLU A 129 -9.89 -45.46 42.47
C GLU A 129 -9.93 -45.58 43.99
N VAL A 130 -8.96 -44.94 44.67
CA VAL A 130 -8.95 -44.86 46.14
C VAL A 130 -10.16 -44.10 46.69
N PHE A 131 -10.59 -43.05 46.00
CA PHE A 131 -11.81 -42.33 46.39
C PHE A 131 -13.07 -43.18 46.17
N GLU A 132 -13.10 -44.04 45.14
CA GLU A 132 -14.21 -44.99 44.95
C GLU A 132 -14.26 -46.03 46.07
N TYR A 133 -13.12 -46.65 46.41
CA TYR A 133 -13.04 -47.59 47.53
C TYR A 133 -13.46 -46.93 48.85
N LEU A 134 -13.09 -45.67 49.06
CA LEU A 134 -13.51 -44.89 50.23
C LEU A 134 -15.03 -44.62 50.23
N ILE A 135 -15.62 -44.27 49.09
CA ILE A 135 -17.06 -44.04 48.96
C ILE A 135 -17.86 -45.33 49.19
N GLU A 136 -17.36 -46.47 48.72
CA GLU A 136 -18.03 -47.76 48.86
C GLU A 136 -18.18 -48.20 50.32
N ASP A 137 -17.17 -47.92 51.17
CA ASP A 137 -17.17 -48.25 52.59
C ASP A 137 -18.11 -47.35 53.44
N PHE A 138 -18.43 -46.13 52.97
CA PHE A 138 -19.30 -45.18 53.68
C PHE A 138 -20.80 -45.42 53.44
N LYS A 139 -21.43 -46.30 54.23
CA LYS A 139 -22.84 -46.69 54.04
C LYS A 139 -23.87 -45.55 54.10
N THR A 140 -23.69 -44.53 54.94
CA THR A 140 -24.67 -43.44 55.15
C THR A 140 -24.46 -42.23 54.25
N TYR A 141 -23.20 -41.90 53.92
CA TYR A 141 -22.83 -40.70 53.17
C TYR A 141 -22.49 -40.98 51.69
N LYS A 142 -22.48 -42.26 51.27
CA LYS A 142 -22.20 -42.69 49.89
C LYS A 142 -22.97 -41.92 48.80
N PRO A 143 -24.29 -41.66 48.92
CA PRO A 143 -25.03 -40.91 47.89
C PRO A 143 -24.48 -39.50 47.67
N LEU A 144 -24.13 -38.80 48.75
CA LEU A 144 -23.59 -37.44 48.68
C LEU A 144 -22.16 -37.43 48.10
N LEU A 145 -21.29 -38.31 48.56
CA LEU A 145 -19.90 -38.38 48.08
C LEU A 145 -19.82 -38.83 46.62
N SER A 146 -20.67 -39.78 46.21
CA SER A 146 -20.81 -40.18 44.80
C SER A 146 -21.32 -39.03 43.94
N GLN A 147 -22.30 -38.24 44.43
CA GLN A 147 -22.76 -37.04 43.71
C GLN A 147 -21.63 -36.02 43.55
N ILE A 148 -20.85 -35.76 44.60
CA ILE A 148 -19.69 -34.86 44.54
C ILE A 148 -18.66 -35.37 43.52
N LYS A 149 -18.31 -36.67 43.57
CA LYS A 149 -17.39 -37.30 42.60
C LYS A 149 -17.88 -37.12 41.16
N ASN A 150 -19.15 -37.45 40.92
CA ASN A 150 -19.77 -37.38 39.60
C ASN A 150 -19.74 -35.96 39.02
N GLU A 151 -19.98 -34.92 39.83
CA GLU A 151 -19.89 -33.54 39.35
C GLU A 151 -18.46 -33.14 38.94
N TYR A 152 -17.45 -33.53 39.70
CA TYR A 152 -16.05 -33.31 39.30
C TYR A 152 -15.66 -34.12 38.06
N GLU A 153 -16.12 -35.36 37.93
CA GLU A 153 -15.85 -36.19 36.75
C GLU A 153 -16.53 -35.65 35.49
N LYS A 154 -17.76 -35.16 35.60
CA LYS A 154 -18.44 -34.44 34.51
C LYS A 154 -17.65 -33.20 34.09
N MET A 155 -17.19 -32.39 35.05
CA MET A 155 -16.40 -31.19 34.76
C MET A 155 -15.04 -31.52 34.12
N LEU A 156 -14.34 -32.55 34.62
CA LEU A 156 -13.08 -33.01 34.02
C LEU A 156 -13.28 -33.52 32.59
N SER A 157 -14.38 -34.24 32.35
CA SER A 157 -14.75 -34.71 31.01
C SER A 157 -15.06 -33.55 30.07
N HIS A 158 -15.79 -32.53 30.56
CA HIS A 158 -16.06 -31.31 29.82
C HIS A 158 -14.76 -30.57 29.43
N TYR A 159 -13.82 -30.42 30.35
CA TYR A 159 -12.53 -29.78 30.04
C TYR A 159 -11.70 -30.58 29.04
N ARG A 160 -11.69 -31.92 29.12
CA ARG A 160 -11.01 -32.77 28.12
C ARG A 160 -11.64 -32.63 26.73
N GLN A 161 -12.96 -32.60 26.65
CA GLN A 161 -13.69 -32.34 25.41
C GLN A 161 -13.27 -30.99 24.82
N LYS A 162 -13.27 -29.94 25.64
CA LYS A 162 -12.87 -28.58 25.23
C LYS A 162 -11.42 -28.52 24.75
N ILE A 163 -10.50 -29.27 25.37
CA ILE A 163 -9.11 -29.37 24.91
C ILE A 163 -9.05 -30.03 23.53
N ARG A 164 -9.78 -31.14 23.31
CA ARG A 164 -9.84 -31.81 22.01
C ARG A 164 -10.41 -30.92 20.91
N GLU A 165 -11.40 -30.09 21.23
CA GLU A 165 -11.99 -29.13 20.28
C GLU A 165 -11.03 -27.98 19.92
N LEU A 166 -10.16 -27.57 20.85
CA LEU A 166 -9.18 -26.50 20.63
C LEU A 166 -7.96 -26.94 19.79
N GLU A 167 -7.64 -28.22 19.76
CA GLU A 167 -6.48 -28.76 19.03
C GLU A 167 -6.56 -28.57 17.50
N PRO A 168 -7.67 -28.88 16.80
CA PRO A 168 -7.79 -28.58 15.37
C PRO A 168 -7.81 -27.07 15.08
N LEU A 169 -8.31 -26.24 16.00
CA LEU A 169 -8.26 -24.78 15.87
C LEU A 169 -6.82 -24.26 15.88
N LYS A 170 -5.96 -24.81 16.75
CA LYS A 170 -4.52 -24.49 16.76
C LYS A 170 -3.85 -24.91 15.45
N SER A 171 -4.15 -26.11 14.94
CA SER A 171 -3.63 -26.58 13.66
C SER A 171 -4.06 -25.67 12.50
N MET A 172 -5.34 -25.31 12.45
CA MET A 172 -5.87 -24.39 11.44
C MET A 172 -5.21 -23.01 11.53
N LEU A 173 -4.96 -22.50 12.73
CA LEU A 173 -4.24 -21.23 12.93
C LEU A 173 -2.83 -21.28 12.34
N ILE A 174 -2.09 -22.37 12.55
CA ILE A 174 -0.75 -22.57 11.96
C ILE A 174 -0.84 -22.57 10.43
N THR A 175 -1.78 -23.31 9.85
CA THR A 175 -1.98 -23.34 8.39
C THR A 175 -2.33 -21.97 7.83
N VAL A 176 -3.19 -21.20 8.50
CA VAL A 176 -3.55 -19.84 8.08
C VAL A 176 -2.34 -18.90 8.20
N SER A 177 -1.55 -19.02 9.27
CA SER A 177 -0.30 -18.27 9.42
C SER A 177 0.66 -18.54 8.26
N GLU A 178 0.89 -19.81 7.94
CA GLU A 178 1.78 -20.21 6.85
C GLU A 178 1.26 -19.71 5.48
N GLN A 179 -0.05 -19.75 5.25
CA GLN A 179 -0.66 -19.18 4.04
C GLN A 179 -0.49 -17.66 3.96
N CYS A 180 -0.59 -16.95 5.08
CA CYS A 180 -0.31 -15.51 5.13
C CYS A 180 1.15 -15.22 4.83
N ASP A 181 2.07 -15.99 5.42
CA ASP A 181 3.52 -15.85 5.17
C ASP A 181 3.85 -16.11 3.70
N GLN A 182 3.28 -17.16 3.09
CA GLN A 182 3.43 -17.44 1.67
C GLN A 182 2.91 -16.30 0.78
N LYS A 183 1.76 -15.69 1.11
CA LYS A 183 1.24 -14.53 0.39
C LYS A 183 2.17 -13.32 0.51
N VAL A 184 2.70 -13.05 1.71
CA VAL A 184 3.66 -11.97 1.92
C VAL A 184 4.93 -12.21 1.10
N MET A 185 5.46 -13.44 1.09
CA MET A 185 6.64 -13.77 0.29
C MET A 185 6.39 -13.60 -1.22
N LYS A 186 5.22 -14.00 -1.71
CA LYS A 186 4.84 -13.81 -3.12
C LYS A 186 4.79 -12.33 -3.51
N ILE A 187 4.15 -11.50 -2.68
CA ILE A 187 4.09 -10.04 -2.91
C ILE A 187 5.49 -9.44 -2.92
N ARG A 188 6.36 -9.83 -1.97
CA ARG A 188 7.75 -9.34 -1.92
C ARG A 188 8.56 -9.72 -3.15
N GLU A 189 8.35 -10.91 -3.72
CA GLU A 189 9.04 -11.32 -4.94
C GLU A 189 8.52 -10.53 -6.15
N GLU A 190 7.20 -10.30 -6.25
CA GLU A 190 6.60 -9.46 -7.28
C GLU A 190 7.14 -8.02 -7.22
N GLU A 191 7.18 -7.41 -6.03
CA GLU A 191 7.77 -6.08 -5.80
C GLU A 191 9.25 -6.03 -6.17
N ARG A 192 10.02 -7.08 -5.84
CA ARG A 192 11.44 -7.18 -6.19
C ARG A 192 11.63 -7.19 -7.71
N LEU A 193 10.83 -7.95 -8.44
CA LEU A 193 10.86 -7.99 -9.91
C LEU A 193 10.47 -6.65 -10.52
N GLU A 194 9.44 -6.00 -9.98
CA GLU A 194 9.01 -4.67 -10.42
C GLU A 194 10.13 -3.63 -10.21
N ILE A 195 10.77 -3.62 -9.04
CA ILE A 195 11.91 -2.74 -8.75
C ILE A 195 13.05 -2.97 -9.74
N LEU A 196 13.35 -4.22 -10.10
CA LEU A 196 14.39 -4.54 -11.08
C LEU A 196 14.03 -4.01 -12.48
N ASN A 197 12.78 -4.18 -12.91
CA ASN A 197 12.31 -3.66 -14.20
C ASN A 197 12.32 -2.13 -14.22
N LEU A 198 11.84 -1.47 -13.18
CA LEU A 198 11.89 -0.01 -13.05
C LEU A 198 13.33 0.53 -13.09
N ARG A 199 14.28 -0.18 -12.46
CA ARG A 199 15.71 0.17 -12.54
C ARG A 199 16.27 0.02 -13.95
N ARG A 200 15.89 -1.02 -14.69
CA ARG A 200 16.27 -1.21 -16.10
C ARG A 200 15.72 -0.08 -16.96
N ASN A 201 14.42 0.18 -16.89
CA ASN A 201 13.76 1.24 -17.64
C ASN A 201 14.37 2.62 -17.33
N LYS A 202 14.69 2.89 -16.06
CA LYS A 202 15.40 4.11 -15.66
C LYS A 202 16.76 4.22 -16.35
N MET A 203 17.53 3.13 -16.41
CA MET A 203 18.84 3.12 -17.07
C MET A 203 18.71 3.38 -18.58
N GLU A 204 17.75 2.75 -19.23
CA GLU A 204 17.46 2.94 -20.65
C GLU A 204 17.04 4.38 -20.96
N LEU A 205 16.17 4.95 -20.13
CA LEU A 205 15.71 6.32 -20.30
C LEU A 205 16.84 7.33 -20.09
N LEU A 206 17.75 7.08 -19.13
CA LEU A 206 18.94 7.92 -18.94
C LEU A 206 19.87 7.85 -20.16
N ARG A 207 20.13 6.66 -20.71
CA ARG A 207 20.92 6.52 -21.95
C ARG A 207 20.28 7.24 -23.12
N TYR A 208 18.95 7.19 -23.22
CA TYR A 208 18.24 7.92 -24.26
C TYR A 208 18.41 9.44 -24.10
N ILE A 209 18.26 9.96 -22.88
CA ILE A 209 18.49 11.38 -22.57
C ILE A 209 19.93 11.79 -22.95
N ASP A 210 20.93 10.97 -22.60
CA ASP A 210 22.33 11.25 -22.93
C ASP A 210 22.54 11.29 -24.45
N SER A 211 21.97 10.33 -25.19
CA SER A 211 22.06 10.32 -26.66
C SER A 211 21.39 11.54 -27.31
N MET A 212 20.30 12.04 -26.73
CA MET A 212 19.60 13.22 -27.23
C MET A 212 20.38 14.49 -26.90
N ARG A 213 21.03 14.56 -25.73
CA ARG A 213 21.94 15.67 -25.38
C ARG A 213 23.16 15.70 -26.28
N GLU A 214 23.75 14.56 -26.60
CA GLU A 214 24.87 14.49 -27.57
C GLU A 214 24.45 15.00 -28.95
N LYS A 215 23.27 14.61 -29.43
CA LYS A 215 22.71 15.14 -30.68
C LYS A 215 22.50 16.65 -30.61
N GLU A 216 21.95 17.17 -29.52
CA GLU A 216 21.74 18.60 -29.31
C GLU A 216 23.07 19.37 -29.39
N VAL A 217 24.11 18.90 -28.68
CA VAL A 217 25.44 19.51 -28.70
C VAL A 217 26.04 19.45 -30.12
N SER A 218 25.89 18.32 -30.82
CA SER A 218 26.40 18.18 -32.19
C SER A 218 25.73 19.13 -33.18
N LEU A 219 24.41 19.34 -33.05
CA LEU A 219 23.65 20.26 -33.88
C LEU A 219 23.99 21.71 -33.56
N GLN A 220 24.17 22.04 -32.28
CA GLN A 220 24.63 23.37 -31.86
C GLN A 220 26.02 23.68 -32.45
N ALA A 221 26.94 22.71 -32.44
CA ALA A 221 28.26 22.87 -33.06
C ALA A 221 28.17 23.09 -34.58
N GLN A 222 27.29 22.37 -35.27
CA GLN A 222 27.04 22.57 -36.71
C GLN A 222 26.45 23.96 -36.98
N VAL A 223 25.49 24.41 -36.18
CA VAL A 223 24.92 25.77 -36.30
C VAL A 223 26.00 26.83 -36.10
N ALA A 224 26.85 26.67 -35.08
CA ALA A 224 27.96 27.60 -34.84
C ALA A 224 28.92 27.65 -36.03
N LYS A 225 29.28 26.49 -36.60
CA LYS A 225 30.13 26.41 -37.79
C LYS A 225 29.50 27.09 -39.00
N LEU A 226 28.23 26.84 -39.27
CA LEU A 226 27.51 27.48 -40.38
C LEU A 226 27.39 29.00 -40.20
N GLN A 227 27.19 29.46 -38.96
CA GLN A 227 27.20 30.89 -38.64
C GLN A 227 28.58 31.52 -38.90
N GLU A 228 29.66 30.83 -38.54
CA GLU A 228 31.02 31.26 -38.83
C GLU A 228 31.28 31.31 -40.34
N GLU A 229 31.00 30.23 -41.07
CA GLU A 229 31.14 30.15 -42.53
C GLU A 229 30.36 31.28 -43.22
N LEU A 230 29.10 31.49 -42.84
CA LEU A 230 28.28 32.58 -43.35
C LEU A 230 28.91 33.95 -43.07
N SER A 231 29.45 34.17 -41.87
CA SER A 231 30.15 35.42 -41.52
C SER A 231 31.41 35.63 -42.37
N THR A 232 32.16 34.56 -42.66
CA THR A 232 33.36 34.64 -43.50
C THR A 232 33.00 34.96 -44.94
N GLU A 233 31.93 34.39 -45.48
CA GLU A 233 31.43 34.69 -46.82
C GLU A 233 30.90 36.12 -46.93
N TYR A 234 30.16 36.60 -45.92
CA TYR A 234 29.76 38.02 -45.87
C TYR A 234 30.96 38.97 -45.87
N ARG A 235 32.03 38.62 -45.13
CA ARG A 235 33.28 39.41 -45.12
C ARG A 235 33.98 39.38 -46.48
N LYS A 236 34.07 38.21 -47.13
CA LYS A 236 34.65 38.07 -48.48
C LYS A 236 33.88 38.92 -49.50
N TYR A 237 32.56 38.80 -49.52
CA TYR A 237 31.69 39.59 -50.40
C TYR A 237 31.88 41.09 -50.21
N ARG A 238 31.97 41.55 -48.95
CA ARG A 238 32.25 42.94 -48.63
C ARG A 238 33.62 43.39 -49.15
N ASN A 239 34.67 42.62 -48.87
CA ASN A 239 36.03 42.91 -49.34
C ASN A 239 36.09 42.99 -50.87
N GLU A 240 35.41 42.06 -51.57
CA GLU A 240 35.35 42.07 -53.02
C GLU A 240 34.62 43.31 -53.56
N CYS A 241 33.51 43.70 -52.94
CA CYS A 241 32.81 44.95 -53.28
C CYS A 241 33.73 46.18 -53.11
N ASP A 242 34.49 46.25 -52.03
CA ASP A 242 35.39 47.37 -51.76
C ASP A 242 36.60 47.38 -52.73
N MET A 243 37.16 46.21 -53.07
CA MET A 243 38.17 46.09 -54.12
C MET A 243 37.64 46.51 -55.51
N ARG A 244 36.42 46.11 -55.87
CA ARG A 244 35.77 46.52 -57.13
C ARG A 244 35.58 48.04 -57.19
N LYS A 245 35.18 48.68 -56.09
CA LYS A 245 35.08 50.15 -56.01
C LYS A 245 36.44 50.82 -56.21
N LEU A 246 37.49 50.30 -55.55
CA LEU A 246 38.84 50.83 -55.70
C LEU A 246 39.34 50.68 -57.15
N LEU A 247 39.16 49.49 -57.75
CA LEU A 247 39.54 49.24 -59.14
C LEU A 247 38.82 50.15 -60.13
N ILE A 248 37.52 50.42 -59.91
CA ILE A 248 36.76 51.37 -60.74
C ILE A 248 37.35 52.78 -60.60
N SER A 249 37.72 53.20 -59.39
CA SER A 249 38.41 54.48 -59.16
C SER A 249 39.74 54.54 -59.91
N ASP A 250 40.61 53.53 -59.73
CA ASP A 250 41.92 53.46 -60.40
C ASP A 250 41.78 53.42 -61.93
N MET A 251 40.79 52.68 -62.45
CA MET A 251 40.51 52.63 -63.88
C MET A 251 40.09 53.99 -64.43
N ASN A 252 39.28 54.74 -63.67
CA ASN A 252 38.89 56.10 -64.05
C ASN A 252 40.12 57.03 -64.02
N ASP A 253 40.95 56.96 -62.98
CA ASP A 253 42.18 57.76 -62.86
C ASP A 253 43.17 57.46 -63.98
N LEU A 254 43.39 56.19 -64.31
CA LEU A 254 44.23 55.76 -65.43
C LEU A 254 43.65 56.19 -66.78
N ARG A 255 42.32 56.17 -66.95
CA ARG A 255 41.68 56.67 -68.16
C ARG A 255 41.95 58.17 -68.33
N HIS A 256 41.89 58.95 -67.25
CA HIS A 256 42.28 60.35 -67.25
C HIS A 256 43.77 60.54 -67.59
N GLN A 257 44.67 59.81 -66.92
CA GLN A 257 46.10 59.86 -67.21
C GLN A 257 46.47 59.43 -68.63
N GLN A 258 45.80 58.41 -69.17
CA GLN A 258 46.04 57.94 -70.54
C GLN A 258 45.51 58.93 -71.57
N GLU A 259 44.38 59.60 -71.31
CA GLU A 259 43.93 60.72 -72.13
C GLU A 259 44.94 61.87 -72.09
N ASP A 260 45.52 62.16 -70.91
CA ASP A 260 46.56 63.18 -70.75
C ASP A 260 47.90 62.78 -71.43
N LEU A 261 48.30 61.52 -71.32
CA LEU A 261 49.53 60.98 -71.93
C LEU A 261 49.39 60.77 -73.44
N LYS A 262 48.23 60.34 -73.96
CA LYS A 262 47.97 60.32 -75.42
C LYS A 262 47.96 61.72 -76.01
N ARG A 263 47.59 62.74 -75.23
CA ARG A 263 47.83 64.13 -75.60
C ARG A 263 49.31 64.50 -75.58
N ALA A 264 50.14 63.84 -74.78
CA ALA A 264 51.56 64.15 -74.60
C ALA A 264 52.57 63.30 -75.42
N ALA A 265 52.23 62.06 -75.79
CA ALA A 265 53.16 61.07 -76.35
C ALA A 265 52.66 60.50 -77.69
N GLY A 266 53.34 60.88 -78.77
CA GLY A 266 53.33 60.14 -80.04
C GLY A 266 54.12 58.82 -79.92
N GLN A 267 53.74 57.85 -80.76
CA GLN A 267 54.26 56.47 -80.90
C GLN A 267 55.74 56.22 -80.56
N GLY A 268 56.02 55.04 -79.99
CA GLY A 268 57.35 54.41 -80.13
C GLY A 268 57.56 53.16 -79.25
N THR A 269 57.37 51.99 -79.86
CA THR A 269 57.75 50.63 -79.39
C THR A 269 59.20 50.28 -79.79
N ILE A 270 59.69 49.10 -79.36
CA ILE A 270 60.64 48.14 -79.99
C ILE A 270 61.56 47.55 -78.91
N ASP A 271 61.33 46.30 -78.47
CA ASP A 271 61.89 44.99 -78.91
C ASP A 271 63.34 44.78 -78.41
N ALA A 272 63.62 43.88 -77.47
CA ALA A 272 63.58 42.40 -77.53
C ALA A 272 64.76 41.80 -78.32
N ASP A 273 65.95 41.99 -77.75
CA ASP A 273 67.11 41.10 -77.94
C ASP A 273 67.03 40.02 -76.84
N ASP A 274 67.46 38.78 -77.10
CA ASP A 274 67.35 37.66 -76.15
C ASP A 274 68.07 37.98 -74.82
N ASP A 275 67.25 38.41 -73.88
CA ASP A 275 67.60 39.16 -72.70
C ASP A 275 68.16 38.22 -71.61
N PRO A 276 69.20 38.60 -70.83
CA PRO A 276 69.49 37.93 -69.56
C PRO A 276 68.25 37.71 -68.66
N ILE A 277 67.16 38.46 -68.87
CA ILE A 277 65.84 38.20 -68.29
C ILE A 277 65.25 36.84 -68.71
N ARG A 278 65.38 36.38 -69.96
CA ARG A 278 64.85 35.09 -70.41
C ARG A 278 65.57 33.90 -69.76
N LEU A 279 66.89 34.00 -69.58
CA LEU A 279 67.68 33.01 -68.82
C LEU A 279 67.37 33.04 -67.32
N LYS A 280 67.13 34.23 -66.74
CA LYS A 280 66.60 34.34 -65.38
C LYS A 280 65.20 33.76 -65.26
N LEU A 281 64.37 33.90 -66.29
CA LEU A 281 63.01 33.36 -66.34
C LEU A 281 63.05 31.83 -66.41
N SER A 282 63.90 31.24 -67.25
CA SER A 282 64.03 29.77 -67.30
C SER A 282 64.59 29.19 -65.99
N LEU A 283 65.56 29.86 -65.36
CA LEU A 283 66.06 29.47 -64.03
C LEU A 283 64.97 29.62 -62.96
N LYS A 284 64.18 30.69 -63.01
CA LYS A 284 63.04 30.90 -62.12
C LYS A 284 61.99 29.80 -62.30
N VAL A 285 61.64 29.46 -63.55
CA VAL A 285 60.72 28.36 -63.88
C VAL A 285 61.26 27.02 -63.34
N ALA A 286 62.55 26.72 -63.52
CA ALA A 286 63.14 25.50 -62.98
C ALA A 286 63.11 25.44 -61.44
N ARG A 287 63.28 26.59 -60.76
CA ARG A 287 63.15 26.69 -59.30
C ARG A 287 61.70 26.54 -58.83
N GLU A 288 60.76 27.12 -59.57
CA GLU A 288 59.33 27.00 -59.31
C GLU A 288 58.86 25.56 -59.50
N ASP A 289 59.33 24.86 -60.53
CA ASP A 289 59.01 23.45 -60.76
C ASP A 289 59.61 22.55 -59.66
N LEU A 290 60.84 22.82 -59.21
CA LEU A 290 61.42 22.11 -58.07
C LEU A 290 60.63 22.36 -56.79
N SER A 291 60.22 23.60 -56.53
CA SER A 291 59.34 23.93 -55.41
C SER A 291 58.00 23.21 -55.51
N ARG A 292 57.39 23.16 -56.70
CA ARG A 292 56.12 22.49 -56.94
C ARG A 292 56.23 20.99 -56.69
N GLN A 293 57.31 20.34 -57.12
CA GLN A 293 57.56 18.92 -56.83
C GLN A 293 57.84 18.67 -55.35
N ALA A 294 58.56 19.56 -54.68
CA ALA A 294 58.79 19.46 -53.24
C ALA A 294 57.47 19.60 -52.45
N ASP A 295 56.60 20.53 -52.87
CA ASP A 295 55.26 20.71 -52.29
C ASP A 295 54.38 19.48 -52.54
N GLU A 296 54.42 18.90 -53.75
CA GLU A 296 53.68 17.68 -54.10
C GLU A 296 54.16 16.47 -53.28
N LEU A 297 55.47 16.33 -53.08
CA LEU A 297 56.06 15.29 -52.23
C LEU A 297 55.66 15.48 -50.76
N THR A 298 55.67 16.73 -50.28
CA THR A 298 55.22 17.07 -48.93
C THR A 298 53.72 16.79 -48.75
N ARG A 299 52.89 17.08 -49.75
CA ARG A 299 51.45 16.73 -49.74
C ARG A 299 51.25 15.23 -49.70
N MET A 300 51.93 14.47 -50.58
CA MET A 300 51.87 13.02 -50.53
C MET A 300 52.32 12.48 -49.17
N GLN A 301 53.42 12.98 -48.60
CA GLN A 301 53.87 12.58 -47.27
C GLN A 301 52.86 12.90 -46.16
N ALA A 302 52.17 14.05 -46.25
CA ALA A 302 51.09 14.40 -45.34
C ALA A 302 49.87 13.48 -45.52
N ASP A 303 49.51 13.16 -46.76
CA ASP A 303 48.40 12.27 -47.10
C ASP A 303 48.66 10.82 -46.64
N TYR A 304 49.91 10.35 -46.72
CA TYR A 304 50.34 9.04 -46.24
C TYR A 304 50.68 9.02 -44.74
N GLY A 305 50.70 10.17 -44.06
CA GLY A 305 50.98 10.28 -42.63
C GLY A 305 49.88 9.72 -41.73
N ASP A 306 48.63 9.64 -42.24
CA ASP A 306 47.44 9.22 -41.51
C ASP A 306 46.85 7.89 -42.04
N VAL A 307 47.71 7.00 -42.56
CA VAL A 307 47.25 5.70 -43.07
C VAL A 307 47.23 4.67 -41.95
N VAL A 308 46.04 4.12 -41.69
CA VAL A 308 45.81 3.07 -40.70
C VAL A 308 46.60 1.82 -41.12
N PRO A 309 47.47 1.26 -40.24
CA PRO A 309 48.18 0.02 -40.53
C PRO A 309 47.20 -1.07 -40.95
N ARG A 310 47.51 -1.81 -42.02
CA ARG A 310 46.63 -2.83 -42.62
C ARG A 310 46.03 -3.80 -41.59
N ARG A 311 46.81 -4.23 -40.61
CA ARG A 311 46.32 -5.06 -39.49
C ARG A 311 45.19 -4.40 -38.70
N ASN A 312 45.31 -3.10 -38.41
CA ASN A 312 44.28 -2.34 -37.70
C ASN A 312 43.03 -2.15 -38.56
N PHE A 313 43.21 -1.96 -39.88
CA PHE A 313 42.10 -1.92 -40.83
C PHE A 313 41.35 -3.26 -40.87
N GLU A 314 42.04 -4.38 -41.04
CA GLU A 314 41.44 -5.72 -41.06
C GLU A 314 40.75 -6.05 -39.73
N MET A 315 41.34 -5.67 -38.59
CA MET A 315 40.68 -5.80 -37.29
C MET A 315 39.42 -4.92 -37.17
N LEU A 316 39.45 -3.70 -37.72
CA LEU A 316 38.31 -2.78 -37.68
C LEU A 316 37.19 -3.26 -38.60
N GLU A 317 37.54 -3.78 -39.76
CA GLU A 317 36.61 -4.39 -40.73
C GLU A 317 35.94 -5.63 -40.14
N ALA A 318 36.70 -6.50 -39.47
CA ALA A 318 36.13 -7.65 -38.77
C ALA A 318 35.15 -7.24 -37.65
N LYS A 319 35.51 -6.21 -36.86
CA LYS A 319 34.60 -5.65 -35.84
C LYS A 319 33.35 -5.02 -36.46
N PHE A 320 33.50 -4.34 -37.59
CA PHE A 320 32.37 -3.76 -38.31
C PHE A 320 31.44 -4.87 -38.84
N ALA A 321 31.98 -5.93 -39.40
CA ALA A 321 31.21 -7.09 -39.86
C ALA A 321 30.43 -7.75 -38.70
N GLU A 322 31.09 -7.98 -37.56
CA GLU A 322 30.44 -8.52 -36.36
C GLU A 322 29.34 -7.60 -35.81
N LEU A 323 29.60 -6.28 -35.80
CA LEU A 323 28.63 -5.30 -35.34
C LEU A 323 27.43 -5.21 -36.30
N ASN A 324 27.68 -5.32 -37.60
CA ASN A 324 26.65 -5.32 -38.62
C ASN A 324 25.75 -6.56 -38.51
N GLU A 325 26.33 -7.74 -38.28
CA GLU A 325 25.56 -8.97 -38.03
C GLU A 325 24.65 -8.82 -36.80
N LYS A 326 25.19 -8.33 -35.69
CA LYS A 326 24.41 -8.04 -34.47
C LYS A 326 23.31 -7.01 -34.70
N TYR A 327 23.57 -6.01 -35.54
CA TYR A 327 22.58 -5.01 -35.89
C TYR A 327 21.45 -5.61 -36.74
N THR A 328 21.79 -6.47 -37.71
CA THR A 328 20.79 -7.17 -38.53
C THR A 328 19.92 -8.09 -37.67
N THR A 329 20.52 -8.90 -36.78
CA THR A 329 19.74 -9.79 -35.91
C THR A 329 18.81 -9.00 -34.99
N LEU A 330 19.28 -7.89 -34.40
CA LEU A 330 18.46 -7.07 -33.52
C LEU A 330 17.32 -6.37 -34.29
N THR A 331 17.55 -6.03 -35.56
CA THR A 331 16.53 -5.44 -36.43
C THR A 331 15.44 -6.47 -36.76
N ASP A 332 15.84 -7.71 -37.04
CA ASP A 332 14.91 -8.82 -37.29
C ASP A 332 14.09 -9.15 -36.04
N ASP A 333 14.73 -9.26 -34.87
CA ASP A 333 14.05 -9.48 -33.59
C ASP A 333 13.03 -8.36 -33.28
N PHE A 334 13.41 -7.10 -33.56
CA PHE A 334 12.50 -5.97 -33.37
C PHE A 334 11.31 -6.03 -34.31
N GLN A 335 11.52 -6.41 -35.56
CA GLN A 335 10.44 -6.58 -36.54
C GLN A 335 9.50 -7.72 -36.12
N GLN A 336 10.05 -8.85 -35.66
CA GLN A 336 9.25 -9.95 -35.14
C GLN A 336 8.39 -9.51 -33.94
N LEU A 337 8.99 -8.80 -32.97
CA LEU A 337 8.26 -8.32 -31.79
C LEU A 337 7.14 -7.35 -32.17
N LYS A 338 7.36 -6.53 -33.20
CA LYS A 338 6.35 -5.61 -33.72
C LYS A 338 5.19 -6.37 -34.36
N ASP A 339 5.47 -7.40 -35.14
CA ASP A 339 4.45 -8.25 -35.77
C ASP A 339 3.65 -9.01 -34.68
N GLU A 340 4.32 -9.57 -33.67
CA GLU A 340 3.66 -10.20 -32.51
C GLU A 340 2.76 -9.20 -31.78
N HIS A 341 3.21 -7.97 -31.58
CA HIS A 341 2.40 -6.92 -30.96
C HIS A 341 1.16 -6.59 -31.78
N GLU A 342 1.28 -6.50 -33.11
CA GLU A 342 0.16 -6.28 -34.02
C GLU A 342 -0.86 -7.42 -33.94
N THR A 343 -0.40 -8.67 -33.93
CA THR A 343 -1.30 -9.83 -33.76
C THR A 343 -2.04 -9.81 -32.41
N ILE A 344 -1.37 -9.41 -31.33
CA ILE A 344 -2.00 -9.29 -30.00
C ILE A 344 -3.06 -8.19 -29.99
N LEU A 345 -2.81 -7.06 -30.67
CA LEU A 345 -3.80 -5.99 -30.80
C LEU A 345 -5.05 -6.45 -31.54
N ASP A 346 -4.88 -7.22 -32.62
CA ASP A 346 -6.00 -7.79 -33.37
C ASP A 346 -6.82 -8.78 -32.54
N VAL A 347 -6.15 -9.67 -31.80
CA VAL A 347 -6.82 -10.59 -30.86
C VAL A 347 -7.56 -9.82 -29.77
N HIS A 348 -6.94 -8.78 -29.21
CA HIS A 348 -7.57 -7.95 -28.19
C HIS A 348 -8.84 -7.28 -28.72
N LYS A 349 -8.79 -6.73 -29.93
CA LYS A 349 -9.95 -6.14 -30.61
C LYS A 349 -11.05 -7.18 -30.81
N GLN A 350 -10.71 -8.39 -31.27
CA GLN A 350 -11.67 -9.47 -31.43
C GLN A 350 -12.34 -9.87 -30.09
N VAL A 351 -11.57 -9.93 -28.99
CA VAL A 351 -12.11 -10.25 -27.66
C VAL A 351 -13.05 -9.14 -27.16
N LEU A 352 -12.74 -7.86 -27.44
CA LEU A 352 -13.64 -6.75 -27.14
C LEU A 352 -14.94 -6.85 -27.92
N ASP A 353 -14.87 -7.16 -29.22
CA ASP A 353 -16.05 -7.34 -30.06
C ASP A 353 -16.92 -8.52 -29.55
N GLN A 354 -16.30 -9.64 -29.18
CA GLN A 354 -16.99 -10.78 -28.58
C GLN A 354 -17.65 -10.42 -27.25
N ARG A 355 -16.96 -9.68 -26.38
CA ARG A 355 -17.52 -9.20 -25.11
C ARG A 355 -18.76 -8.33 -25.35
N ASP A 356 -18.68 -7.42 -26.31
CA ASP A 356 -19.78 -6.49 -26.60
C ASP A 356 -20.98 -7.23 -27.23
N GLN A 357 -20.71 -8.24 -28.06
CA GLN A 357 -21.73 -9.17 -28.54
C GLN A 357 -22.40 -9.94 -27.39
N PHE A 358 -21.63 -10.52 -26.46
CA PHE A 358 -22.22 -11.20 -25.31
C PHE A 358 -22.99 -10.27 -24.38
N TYR A 359 -22.51 -9.02 -24.20
CA TYR A 359 -23.22 -8.02 -23.41
C TYR A 359 -24.56 -7.66 -24.04
N THR A 360 -24.58 -7.41 -25.35
CA THR A 360 -25.82 -7.10 -26.08
C THR A 360 -26.78 -8.29 -26.08
N GLU A 361 -26.29 -9.51 -26.27
CA GLU A 361 -27.09 -10.72 -26.16
C GLU A 361 -27.69 -10.87 -24.75
N ALA A 362 -26.88 -10.75 -23.69
CA ALA A 362 -27.35 -10.80 -22.30
C ALA A 362 -28.40 -9.72 -22.01
N GLU A 363 -28.24 -8.51 -22.55
CA GLU A 363 -29.21 -7.43 -22.41
C GLU A 363 -30.54 -7.78 -23.11
N THR A 364 -30.48 -8.36 -24.32
CA THR A 364 -31.69 -8.79 -25.05
C THR A 364 -32.42 -9.93 -24.33
N LEU A 365 -31.70 -10.89 -23.76
CA LEU A 365 -32.24 -11.95 -22.90
C LEU A 365 -32.89 -11.37 -21.64
N ARG A 366 -32.26 -10.39 -20.98
CA ARG A 366 -32.84 -9.71 -19.81
C ARG A 366 -34.15 -9.01 -20.15
N ARG A 367 -34.20 -8.33 -21.29
CA ARG A 367 -35.41 -7.65 -21.80
C ARG A 367 -36.52 -8.63 -22.19
N SER A 368 -36.19 -9.79 -22.73
CA SER A 368 -37.19 -10.81 -23.11
C SER A 368 -37.69 -11.64 -21.91
N ALA A 369 -36.82 -11.89 -20.91
CA ALA A 369 -37.18 -12.60 -19.68
C ALA A 369 -38.08 -11.78 -18.74
N THR A 370 -38.07 -10.45 -18.88
CA THR A 370 -39.00 -9.55 -18.20
C THR A 370 -39.81 -8.77 -19.23
N PRO A 371 -40.89 -9.35 -19.81
CA PRO A 371 -41.73 -8.62 -20.74
C PRO A 371 -42.20 -7.34 -20.06
N ARG A 372 -41.77 -6.20 -20.60
CA ARG A 372 -42.13 -4.88 -20.06
C ARG A 372 -43.67 -4.85 -19.96
N PRO A 373 -44.25 -4.57 -18.78
CA PRO A 373 -45.70 -4.46 -18.64
C PRO A 373 -46.23 -3.51 -19.73
N GLN A 374 -47.37 -3.83 -20.31
CA GLN A 374 -48.00 -2.95 -21.30
C GLN A 374 -48.51 -1.71 -20.57
N TRP A 375 -47.63 -0.75 -20.28
CA TRP A 375 -47.93 0.49 -19.54
C TRP A 375 -49.11 1.27 -20.14
N LYS A 376 -49.31 1.14 -21.47
CA LYS A 376 -50.49 1.67 -22.18
C LYS A 376 -51.82 1.14 -21.65
N LYS A 377 -51.87 -0.13 -21.20
CA LYS A 377 -53.05 -0.72 -20.54
C LYS A 377 -53.15 -0.36 -19.06
N CYS A 378 -52.01 -0.07 -18.42
CA CYS A 378 -51.99 0.34 -17.01
C CYS A 378 -52.59 1.75 -16.81
N GLY A 379 -52.55 2.61 -17.82
CA GLY A 379 -53.17 3.95 -17.78
C GLY A 379 -54.71 3.93 -17.69
N GLU A 380 -55.37 2.84 -18.09
CA GLU A 380 -56.83 2.70 -17.99
C GLU A 380 -57.29 2.22 -16.59
N ILE A 381 -56.38 1.65 -15.80
CA ILE A 381 -56.69 1.01 -14.50
C ILE A 381 -56.43 1.95 -13.32
N VAL A 382 -55.70 3.05 -13.52
CA VAL A 382 -55.38 4.03 -12.46
C VAL A 382 -56.27 5.28 -12.64
N PRO A 383 -57.27 5.50 -11.77
CA PRO A 383 -58.04 6.73 -11.78
C PRO A 383 -57.22 7.83 -11.09
N GLY A 384 -56.51 8.64 -11.87
CA GLY A 384 -55.69 9.73 -11.34
C GLY A 384 -54.84 10.43 -12.40
N GLU A 385 -55.40 11.52 -12.94
CA GLU A 385 -54.76 12.67 -13.58
C GLU A 385 -53.83 12.54 -14.80
N LYS A 386 -54.24 13.30 -15.82
CA LYS A 386 -53.68 13.51 -17.16
C LYS A 386 -52.32 14.23 -17.20
N HIS A 387 -51.44 14.05 -16.21
CA HIS A 387 -50.17 14.79 -16.15
C HIS A 387 -48.92 13.97 -16.46
N ILE A 388 -49.04 12.65 -16.60
CA ILE A 388 -47.89 11.77 -16.84
C ILE A 388 -47.51 11.72 -18.33
N ASP A 389 -48.48 11.87 -19.24
CA ASP A 389 -48.23 11.75 -20.68
C ASP A 389 -47.39 12.91 -21.25
N THR A 390 -47.40 14.08 -20.62
CA THR A 390 -46.59 15.24 -21.05
C THR A 390 -45.11 15.12 -20.68
N LEU A 391 -44.75 14.27 -19.69
CA LEU A 391 -43.37 14.13 -19.22
C LEU A 391 -42.57 13.05 -19.96
N VAL A 392 -43.25 12.19 -20.72
CA VAL A 392 -42.61 11.06 -21.42
C VAL A 392 -42.26 11.40 -22.88
N TYR A 393 -42.88 12.43 -23.47
CA TYR A 393 -42.76 12.71 -24.91
C TYR A 393 -41.57 13.58 -25.33
N ASN A 394 -40.92 14.28 -24.38
CA ASN A 394 -39.70 15.03 -24.69
C ASN A 394 -38.48 14.21 -24.27
N GLY A 395 -38.03 13.35 -25.19
CA GLY A 395 -36.78 12.61 -25.10
C GLY A 395 -35.58 13.54 -25.09
N ASN A 396 -35.29 14.13 -23.93
CA ASN A 396 -34.00 14.63 -23.49
C ASN A 396 -34.23 15.35 -22.16
N LEU A 397 -34.12 14.64 -21.05
CA LEU A 397 -33.88 15.31 -19.79
C LEU A 397 -33.13 14.42 -18.81
N ASN A 398 -31.88 14.82 -18.58
CA ASN A 398 -31.14 14.52 -17.36
C ASN A 398 -32.03 14.86 -16.17
N ASN A 399 -32.47 13.83 -15.45
CA ASN A 399 -33.34 13.90 -14.27
C ASN A 399 -32.76 14.68 -13.06
N ASN A 400 -31.65 15.41 -13.22
CA ASN A 400 -30.96 16.10 -12.15
C ASN A 400 -31.02 17.64 -12.22
N LEU A 401 -31.66 18.24 -13.24
CA LEU A 401 -31.66 19.70 -13.42
C LEU A 401 -32.97 20.44 -13.08
N ILE A 402 -34.06 19.72 -12.80
CA ILE A 402 -35.36 20.36 -12.51
C ILE A 402 -35.61 20.57 -11.00
N THR A 403 -34.89 19.87 -10.12
CA THR A 403 -35.03 20.05 -8.67
C THR A 403 -34.27 21.24 -8.09
N SER A 404 -33.38 21.90 -8.85
CA SER A 404 -32.49 22.96 -8.32
C SER A 404 -32.92 24.40 -8.62
N LYS A 405 -34.02 24.64 -9.34
CA LYS A 405 -34.47 26.02 -9.67
C LYS A 405 -35.89 26.39 -9.21
N ILE A 406 -36.47 25.60 -8.32
CA ILE A 406 -37.68 25.99 -7.58
C ILE A 406 -37.37 25.92 -6.08
N LYS A 407 -36.48 26.79 -5.61
CA LYS A 407 -36.47 27.18 -4.20
C LYS A 407 -36.46 28.70 -4.11
N THR A 408 -37.61 29.17 -3.66
CA THR A 408 -37.96 30.51 -3.22
C THR A 408 -36.91 31.13 -2.33
N GLY A 409 -36.75 32.46 -2.45
CA GLY A 409 -35.80 33.24 -1.66
C GLY A 409 -35.97 33.07 -0.15
N SER A 410 -34.84 32.93 0.52
CA SER A 410 -34.67 33.32 1.91
C SER A 410 -33.18 33.61 2.11
N GLN A 411 -32.86 34.88 2.37
CA GLN A 411 -31.58 35.27 2.96
C GLN A 411 -31.61 34.78 4.41
N GLY A 412 -30.93 33.67 4.66
CA GLY A 412 -30.79 32.94 5.91
C GLY A 412 -29.75 31.83 5.69
N PRO A 413 -29.11 31.28 6.74
CA PRO A 413 -27.79 30.66 6.64
C PRO A 413 -27.76 29.55 5.60
N ASP A 414 -26.63 29.35 4.92
CA ASP A 414 -26.50 28.32 3.89
C ASP A 414 -26.69 26.93 4.51
N LEU A 415 -27.92 26.41 4.49
CA LEU A 415 -28.25 25.06 4.92
C LEU A 415 -28.53 24.18 3.69
N LEU A 416 -27.94 23.00 3.66
CA LEU A 416 -28.14 21.93 2.70
C LEU A 416 -29.12 20.91 3.27
N ASP A 417 -30.03 20.40 2.44
CA ASP A 417 -30.93 19.34 2.88
C ASP A 417 -30.22 17.99 2.85
N GLY A 418 -30.35 17.23 3.93
CA GLY A 418 -29.97 15.83 4.01
C GLY A 418 -30.78 14.99 3.01
N LYS A 419 -30.10 14.04 2.36
CA LYS A 419 -30.65 13.09 1.39
C LYS A 419 -31.38 11.93 2.07
N GLY A 420 -31.34 11.82 3.39
CA GLY A 420 -31.95 10.74 4.18
C GLY A 420 -30.97 9.62 4.53
N THR A 421 -31.48 8.57 5.17
CA THR A 421 -30.69 7.46 5.76
C THR A 421 -30.79 6.14 4.98
N SER A 422 -31.34 6.18 3.75
CA SER A 422 -31.52 4.98 2.91
C SER A 422 -30.21 4.28 2.55
N GLU A 423 -30.27 2.96 2.34
CA GLU A 423 -29.11 2.14 1.93
C GLU A 423 -28.55 2.54 0.56
N ASP A 424 -29.36 3.14 -0.31
CA ASP A 424 -28.96 3.62 -1.64
C ASP A 424 -28.07 4.87 -1.61
N ILE A 425 -28.02 5.56 -0.47
CA ILE A 425 -27.25 6.79 -0.30
C ILE A 425 -25.86 6.41 0.24
N PRO A 426 -24.76 7.00 -0.28
CA PRO A 426 -23.41 6.78 0.26
C PRO A 426 -23.34 7.12 1.75
N LYS A 427 -22.63 6.30 2.54
CA LYS A 427 -22.59 6.43 4.01
C LYS A 427 -22.22 7.83 4.50
N TYR A 428 -21.27 8.50 3.84
CA TYR A 428 -20.84 9.87 4.17
C TYR A 428 -21.89 10.97 3.90
N LEU A 429 -23.02 10.62 3.27
CA LEU A 429 -24.17 11.51 3.04
C LEU A 429 -25.45 11.01 3.74
N ARG A 430 -25.40 9.95 4.55
CA ARG A 430 -26.58 9.49 5.27
C ARG A 430 -26.83 10.39 6.47
N PHE A 431 -27.70 11.37 6.30
CA PHE A 431 -28.11 12.28 7.35
C PHE A 431 -29.54 12.73 7.09
N GLU A 432 -30.32 12.83 8.16
CA GLU A 432 -31.69 13.29 8.14
C GLU A 432 -31.78 14.68 8.80
N GLY A 433 -32.37 15.64 8.09
CA GLY A 433 -32.44 17.03 8.54
C GLY A 433 -31.58 17.97 7.68
N THR A 434 -31.44 19.20 8.14
CA THR A 434 -30.71 20.26 7.42
C THR A 434 -29.31 20.42 8.00
N VAL A 435 -28.32 20.54 7.12
CA VAL A 435 -26.90 20.55 7.43
C VAL A 435 -26.29 21.89 7.05
N ARG A 436 -25.39 22.45 7.85
CA ARG A 436 -24.74 23.72 7.50
C ARG A 436 -23.72 23.54 6.38
N ASN A 437 -23.81 24.35 5.33
CA ASN A 437 -22.79 24.44 4.29
C ASN A 437 -21.61 25.29 4.79
N ARG A 438 -20.42 24.70 4.82
CA ARG A 438 -19.18 25.38 5.21
C ARG A 438 -18.56 26.20 4.09
N LYS A 439 -19.07 26.11 2.86
CA LYS A 439 -18.60 26.84 1.68
C LYS A 439 -17.08 26.75 1.50
N LEU A 440 -16.58 25.53 1.34
CA LEU A 440 -15.15 25.29 1.19
C LEU A 440 -14.58 26.07 0.01
N SER A 441 -13.55 26.87 0.27
CA SER A 441 -12.77 27.55 -0.77
C SER A 441 -11.97 26.53 -1.58
N LYS A 442 -11.49 26.93 -2.77
CA LYS A 442 -10.62 26.10 -3.61
C LYS A 442 -9.39 25.58 -2.86
N ALA A 443 -8.77 26.43 -2.03
CA ALA A 443 -7.61 26.08 -1.23
C ALA A 443 -7.94 25.04 -0.14
N GLU A 444 -9.02 25.25 0.60
CA GLU A 444 -9.48 24.32 1.64
C GLU A 444 -9.90 22.97 1.07
N LEU A 445 -10.64 22.97 -0.04
CA LEU A 445 -11.00 21.74 -0.75
C LEU A 445 -9.73 20.97 -1.14
N SER A 446 -8.73 21.63 -1.71
CA SER A 446 -7.47 20.98 -2.10
C SER A 446 -6.71 20.41 -0.90
N ALA A 447 -6.72 21.09 0.24
CA ALA A 447 -6.06 20.63 1.47
C ALA A 447 -6.77 19.40 2.05
N VAL A 448 -8.10 19.45 2.12
CA VAL A 448 -8.93 18.35 2.63
C VAL A 448 -8.79 17.11 1.74
N LEU A 449 -8.83 17.27 0.41
CA LEU A 449 -8.63 16.16 -0.52
C LEU A 449 -7.23 15.53 -0.37
N LYS A 450 -6.17 16.34 -0.23
CA LYS A 450 -4.82 15.84 0.02
C LYS A 450 -4.76 15.04 1.33
N GLU A 451 -5.37 15.54 2.39
CA GLU A 451 -5.42 14.87 3.68
C GLU A 451 -6.13 13.51 3.59
N ILE A 452 -7.29 13.46 2.93
CA ILE A 452 -8.05 12.23 2.67
C ILE A 452 -7.19 11.23 1.90
N TRP A 453 -6.51 11.66 0.84
CA TRP A 453 -5.65 10.78 0.04
C TRP A 453 -4.48 10.21 0.84
N VAL A 454 -3.77 11.04 1.60
CA VAL A 454 -2.66 10.60 2.45
C VAL A 454 -3.16 9.57 3.47
N LYS A 455 -4.28 9.86 4.14
CA LYS A 455 -4.86 8.99 5.15
C LYS A 455 -5.39 7.68 4.57
N LYS A 456 -5.91 7.72 3.34
CA LYS A 456 -6.33 6.52 2.61
C LYS A 456 -5.14 5.62 2.30
N VAL A 457 -4.06 6.19 1.76
CA VAL A 457 -2.85 5.42 1.44
C VAL A 457 -2.25 4.77 2.69
N THR A 458 -2.19 5.49 3.81
CA THR A 458 -1.71 4.91 5.08
C THR A 458 -2.63 3.82 5.61
N SER A 459 -3.94 4.00 5.54
CA SER A 459 -4.92 3.02 6.04
C SER A 459 -4.96 1.75 5.16
N ASP A 460 -4.91 1.91 3.84
CA ASP A 460 -4.84 0.79 2.89
C ASP A 460 -3.54 -0.03 3.09
N ALA A 461 -2.43 0.64 3.45
CA ALA A 461 -1.16 -0.01 3.76
C ALA A 461 -1.17 -0.79 5.09
N GLU A 462 -1.83 -0.25 6.12
CA GLU A 462 -1.92 -0.90 7.45
C GLU A 462 -2.89 -2.09 7.45
N VAL A 463 -4.03 -1.96 6.78
CA VAL A 463 -5.10 -2.99 6.77
C VAL A 463 -4.85 -4.05 5.67
N GLY A 464 -4.02 -3.74 4.68
CA GLY A 464 -3.68 -4.65 3.56
C GLY A 464 -4.85 -4.94 2.62
N LYS A 465 -5.96 -4.21 2.73
CA LYS A 465 -7.14 -4.31 1.86
C LYS A 465 -7.63 -2.92 1.48
N ARG A 466 -7.73 -2.65 0.18
CA ARG A 466 -8.24 -1.37 -0.34
C ARG A 466 -9.73 -1.24 -0.12
N GLN A 467 -10.15 -0.27 0.68
CA GLN A 467 -11.56 0.05 0.87
C GLN A 467 -12.08 0.99 -0.22
N LYS A 468 -13.39 0.93 -0.52
CA LYS A 468 -14.04 1.89 -1.43
C LYS A 468 -13.90 3.30 -0.86
N MET A 469 -13.68 4.31 -1.72
CA MET A 469 -13.48 5.69 -1.26
C MET A 469 -14.69 6.22 -0.47
N THR A 470 -15.90 5.87 -0.89
CA THR A 470 -17.15 6.26 -0.23
C THR A 470 -17.30 5.70 1.19
N ASP A 471 -16.86 4.46 1.41
CA ASP A 471 -16.84 3.85 2.75
C ASP A 471 -15.74 4.46 3.61
N PHE A 472 -14.52 4.59 3.06
CA PHE A 472 -13.38 5.19 3.76
C PHE A 472 -13.63 6.64 4.20
N LEU A 473 -14.31 7.45 3.37
CA LEU A 473 -14.60 8.85 3.70
C LEU A 473 -15.45 9.01 4.95
N PHE A 474 -16.44 8.13 5.14
CA PHE A 474 -17.27 8.16 6.34
C PHE A 474 -16.44 7.83 7.57
N ASP A 475 -15.66 6.74 7.52
CA ASP A 475 -14.80 6.31 8.63
C ASP A 475 -13.73 7.37 8.95
N PHE A 476 -13.16 8.01 7.92
CA PHE A 476 -12.21 9.11 8.06
C PHE A 476 -12.81 10.29 8.82
N PHE A 477 -14.00 10.75 8.44
CA PHE A 477 -14.64 11.86 9.12
C PHE A 477 -15.09 11.50 10.54
N MET A 478 -15.60 10.29 10.77
CA MET A 478 -15.95 9.81 12.11
C MET A 478 -14.73 9.82 13.04
N LEU A 479 -13.60 9.29 12.58
CA LEU A 479 -12.35 9.31 13.35
C LEU A 479 -11.82 10.74 13.58
N LYS A 480 -11.91 11.60 12.57
CA LYS A 480 -11.39 12.97 12.65
C LYS A 480 -12.19 13.86 13.60
N PHE A 481 -13.50 13.63 13.73
CA PHE A 481 -14.40 14.46 14.52
C PHE A 481 -14.96 13.75 15.76
N ASN A 482 -14.22 12.78 16.32
CA ASN A 482 -14.58 12.07 17.55
C ASN A 482 -15.99 11.47 17.55
N ASN A 483 -16.40 10.86 16.43
CA ASN A 483 -17.70 10.22 16.22
C ASN A 483 -18.92 11.16 16.35
N LEU A 484 -18.75 12.46 16.10
CA LEU A 484 -19.85 13.43 16.06
C LEU A 484 -20.54 13.42 14.69
N GLU A 485 -21.61 12.65 14.56
CA GLU A 485 -22.34 12.41 13.30
C GLU A 485 -22.84 13.70 12.61
N GLU A 486 -23.28 14.71 13.38
CA GLU A 486 -23.73 16.00 12.84
C GLU A 486 -22.61 16.75 12.11
N ILE A 487 -21.40 16.76 12.68
CA ILE A 487 -20.23 17.41 12.07
C ILE A 487 -19.74 16.61 10.87
N VAL A 488 -19.80 15.28 10.94
CA VAL A 488 -19.48 14.40 9.81
C VAL A 488 -20.41 14.67 8.63
N ALA A 489 -21.71 14.80 8.89
CA ALA A 489 -22.67 15.19 7.87
C ALA A 489 -22.37 16.58 7.30
N GLU A 490 -22.08 17.59 8.14
CA GLU A 490 -21.65 18.92 7.66
C GLU A 490 -20.48 18.86 6.69
N TRP A 491 -19.44 18.11 7.04
CA TRP A 491 -18.27 17.97 6.19
C TRP A 491 -18.54 17.13 4.94
N GLY A 492 -19.31 16.06 5.03
CA GLY A 492 -19.70 15.23 3.89
C GLY A 492 -20.50 16.01 2.85
N TYR A 493 -21.51 16.76 3.31
CA TYR A 493 -22.36 17.60 2.45
C TYR A 493 -21.59 18.80 1.88
N SER A 494 -20.79 19.48 2.71
CA SER A 494 -19.98 20.62 2.25
C SER A 494 -18.90 20.20 1.25
N LEU A 495 -18.26 19.03 1.45
CA LEU A 495 -17.28 18.48 0.52
C LEU A 495 -17.95 18.10 -0.81
N HIS A 496 -19.07 17.40 -0.75
CA HIS A 496 -19.81 16.98 -1.95
C HIS A 496 -20.33 18.19 -2.73
N ASP A 497 -20.82 19.22 -2.06
CA ASP A 497 -21.24 20.48 -2.68
C ASP A 497 -20.05 21.21 -3.32
N ALA A 498 -18.93 21.34 -2.61
CA ALA A 498 -17.71 21.96 -3.14
C ALA A 498 -17.16 21.21 -4.37
N LEU A 499 -17.13 19.88 -4.35
CA LEU A 499 -16.72 19.07 -5.51
C LEU A 499 -17.65 19.29 -6.71
N ASN A 500 -18.95 19.50 -6.48
CA ASN A 500 -19.89 19.82 -7.55
C ASN A 500 -19.71 21.24 -8.10
N ASN A 501 -19.32 22.19 -7.25
CA ASN A 501 -19.10 23.58 -7.64
C ASN A 501 -17.78 23.79 -8.39
N TYR A 502 -16.74 23.00 -8.10
CA TYR A 502 -15.44 23.07 -8.78
C TYR A 502 -15.20 21.92 -9.77
N LYS A 503 -16.24 21.38 -10.42
CA LYS A 503 -16.12 20.26 -11.38
C LYS A 503 -15.16 20.53 -12.53
N ASP A 504 -14.98 21.79 -12.92
CA ASP A 504 -14.07 22.16 -14.01
C ASP A 504 -12.59 21.93 -13.63
N GLU A 505 -12.28 21.82 -12.34
CA GLU A 505 -10.94 21.52 -11.86
C GLU A 505 -10.68 20.01 -11.92
N HIS A 506 -9.58 19.63 -12.58
CA HIS A 506 -9.22 18.22 -12.81
C HIS A 506 -9.20 17.39 -11.51
N TYR A 507 -8.66 17.93 -10.41
CA TYR A 507 -8.57 17.19 -9.14
C TYR A 507 -9.95 16.96 -8.49
N ALA A 508 -10.91 17.88 -8.68
CA ALA A 508 -12.26 17.75 -8.14
C ALA A 508 -13.11 16.81 -9.00
N SER A 509 -13.02 16.92 -10.34
CA SER A 509 -13.68 15.99 -11.26
C SER A 509 -13.19 14.56 -11.06
N MET A 510 -11.87 14.36 -10.94
CA MET A 510 -11.29 13.04 -10.70
C MET A 510 -11.77 12.44 -9.38
N PHE A 511 -11.83 13.26 -8.31
CA PHE A 511 -12.32 12.78 -7.02
C PHE A 511 -13.81 12.44 -7.07
N LEU A 512 -14.64 13.27 -7.72
CA LEU A 512 -16.07 13.04 -7.89
C LEU A 512 -16.39 11.78 -8.72
N ALA A 513 -15.52 11.39 -9.67
CA ALA A 513 -15.67 10.16 -10.44
C ALA A 513 -15.34 8.89 -9.64
N ILE A 514 -14.65 9.02 -8.51
CA ILE A 514 -14.25 7.92 -7.62
C ILE A 514 -15.26 7.72 -6.48
N LEU A 515 -16.05 8.75 -6.16
CA LEU A 515 -17.18 8.72 -5.23
C LEU A 515 -18.41 8.13 -5.90
#